data_AF-A0A961P909-F1
#
_entry.id   AF-A0A961P909-F1
#
_cell.length_a   1.000
_cell.length_b   1.000
_cell.length_c   1.000
_cell.angle_alpha   90.00
_cell.angle_beta   90.00
_cell.angle_gamma   90.00
#
_symmetry.space_group_name_H-M   'P 1'
#
loop_
_entity.id
_entity.type
_entity.pdbx_description
1 polymer ?
#
loop_
_entity_poly.entity_id
_entity_poly.type
_entity_poly.pdbx_seq_one_letter_code
_entity_poly.pdbx_strand_id
1 'polypeptide(L)' 'MAQKLHLVFGGELIDPSKSAFKDVKGIHIVGMFPNYATAYEAWKAEAQRTVDNAHMRYYIAHIHRLR' A
#
# COMPACT_ATOMS: atom_id res chain seq x y z
N MET A 1 -16.32 17.39 -11.16
CA MET A 1 -16.06 16.46 -10.02
C MET A 1 -14.59 16.05 -10.07
N ALA A 2 -13.83 16.20 -8.99
CA ALA A 2 -12.42 15.80 -8.97
C ALA A 2 -12.29 14.31 -8.60
N GLN A 3 -11.62 13.52 -9.44
CA GLN A 3 -11.35 12.12 -9.17
C GLN A 3 -10.33 12.02 -8.02
N LYS A 4 -10.70 11.33 -6.93
CA LYS A 4 -9.79 11.07 -5.81
C LYS A 4 -9.01 9.80 -6.12
N LEU A 5 -7.77 9.95 -6.59
CA LEU A 5 -6.90 8.82 -6.87
C LEU A 5 -6.28 8.25 -5.59
N HIS A 6 -6.14 6.93 -5.56
CA HIS A 6 -5.61 6.14 -4.44
C HIS A 6 -4.55 5.18 -4.96
N LEU A 7 -3.33 5.27 -4.43
CA LEU A 7 -2.22 4.37 -4.78
C LEU A 7 -2.12 3.27 -3.73
N VAL A 8 -2.06 2.01 -4.15
CA VAL A 8 -1.79 0.88 -3.26
C VAL A 8 -0.39 0.35 -3.55
N PHE A 9 0.41 0.24 -2.49
CA PHE A 9 1.79 -0.25 -2.56
C PHE A 9 2.17 -0.93 -1.26
N GLY A 10 3.21 -1.76 -1.28
CA GLY A 10 3.70 -2.45 -0.10
C GLY A 10 5.10 -3.00 -0.27
N GLY A 11 5.64 -3.55 0.80
CA GLY A 11 6.99 -4.09 0.83
C GLY A 11 7.37 -4.56 2.22
N GLU A 12 8.56 -5.15 2.32
CA GLU A 12 9.12 -5.58 3.60
C GLU A 12 9.66 -4.36 4.37
N LEU A 13 9.28 -4.26 5.64
CA LEU A 13 9.75 -3.24 6.56
C LEU A 13 11.02 -3.71 7.29
N ILE A 14 11.85 -2.77 7.72
CA ILE A 14 13.01 -3.06 8.59
C ILE A 14 12.53 -3.51 9.98
N ASP A 15 11.43 -2.94 10.44
CA ASP A 15 10.80 -3.20 11.72
C ASP A 15 9.28 -3.08 11.53
N PRO A 16 8.46 -4.06 11.95
CA PRO A 16 7.01 -4.02 11.77
C PRO A 16 6.33 -2.83 12.46
N SER A 17 6.99 -2.26 13.48
CA SER A 17 6.51 -1.13 14.26
C SER A 17 6.83 0.22 13.61
N LYS A 18 7.68 0.24 12.58
CA LYS A 18 8.12 1.46 11.88
C LYS A 18 7.56 1.48 10.46
N SER A 19 7.60 2.65 9.82
CA SER A 19 7.19 2.82 8.42
C SER A 19 8.40 2.91 7.47
N ALA A 20 9.50 2.24 7.81
CA ALA A 20 10.72 2.23 7.02
C ALA A 20 10.84 0.92 6.24
N PHE A 21 10.82 1.02 4.90
CA PHE A 21 11.03 -0.12 4.01
C PHE A 21 12.49 -0.58 4.03
N LYS A 22 12.68 -1.90 4.01
CA LYS A 22 13.98 -2.55 3.95
C LYS A 22 14.65 -2.37 2.59
N ASP A 23 13.87 -2.48 1.52
CA ASP A 23 14.30 -2.18 0.16
C ASP A 23 13.29 -1.26 -0.53
N VAL A 24 13.71 -0.02 -0.78
CA VAL A 24 12.90 0.99 -1.46
C VAL A 24 12.79 0.72 -2.96
N LYS A 25 13.78 0.05 -3.56
CA LYS A 25 13.77 -0.27 -5.00
C LYS A 25 12.83 -1.44 -5.30
N GLY A 26 12.67 -2.35 -4.33
CA GLY A 26 11.78 -3.50 -4.39
C GLY A 26 10.35 -3.26 -3.90
N ILE A 27 9.91 -2.01 -3.74
CA ILE A 27 8.53 -1.72 -3.33
C ILE A 27 7.57 -2.26 -4.39
N HIS A 28 6.66 -3.12 -3.94
CA HIS A 28 5.61 -3.67 -4.78
C HIS A 28 4.50 -2.63 -4.97
N ILE A 29 4.36 -2.13 -6.20
CA ILE A 29 3.25 -1.27 -6.59
C ILE A 29 2.10 -2.15 -7.09
N VAL A 30 1.00 -2.15 -6.35
CA VAL A 30 -0.19 -2.94 -6.68
C VAL A 30 -1.00 -2.25 -7.77
N GLY A 31 -1.15 -0.93 -7.68
CA GLY A 31 -1.80 -0.13 -8.72
C GLY A 31 -2.41 1.18 -8.24
N MET A 32 -3.01 1.91 -9.19
CA MET A 32 -3.73 3.16 -8.96
C MET A 32 -5.23 2.95 -9.13
N PHE A 33 -6.01 3.41 -8.17
CA PHE A 33 -7.44 3.13 -8.07
C PHE A 33 -8.28 4.42 -8.07
N PRO A 34 -9.47 4.40 -8.72
CA PRO A 34 -10.31 5.60 -8.87
C PRO A 34 -11.09 5.95 -7.60
N ASN A 35 -11.23 5.04 -6.63
CA ASN A 35 -11.93 5.27 -5.38
C ASN A 35 -11.33 4.45 -4.23
N TYR A 36 -11.73 4.79 -2.99
CA TYR A 36 -11.20 4.11 -1.80
C TYR A 36 -11.65 2.65 -1.70
N ALA A 37 -12.87 2.32 -2.11
CA ALA A 37 -13.40 0.96 -1.98
C ALA A 37 -12.59 -0.04 -2.83
N THR A 38 -12.29 0.31 -4.08
CA THR A 38 -11.47 -0.55 -4.95
C THR A 38 -10.01 -0.62 -4.50
N ALA A 39 -9.46 0.47 -3.96
CA ALA A 39 -8.13 0.46 -3.35
C ALA A 39 -8.08 -0.44 -2.09
N TYR A 40 -9.12 -0.41 -1.27
CA TYR A 40 -9.23 -1.21 -0.05
C TYR A 40 -9.28 -2.71 -0.35
N GLU A 41 -10.07 -3.13 -1.34
CA GLU A 41 -10.12 -4.54 -1.75
C GLU A 41 -8.76 -5.03 -2.26
N ALA A 42 -8.06 -4.22 -3.08
CA ALA A 42 -6.73 -4.56 -3.56
C ALA A 42 -5.70 -4.65 -2.42
N TRP A 43 -5.71 -3.68 -1.50
CA TRP A 43 -4.87 -3.71 -0.29
C TRP A 43 -5.14 -4.95 0.56
N LYS A 44 -6.41 -5.27 0.80
CA LYS A 44 -6.82 -6.42 1.62
C LYS A 44 -6.35 -7.73 1.00
N ALA A 45 -6.51 -7.90 -0.30
CA ALA A 45 -6.07 -9.10 -1.01
C ALA A 45 -4.54 -9.31 -0.86
N GLU A 46 -3.75 -8.26 -1.08
CA GLU A 46 -2.29 -8.35 -0.99
C GLU A 46 -1.81 -8.53 0.46
N ALA A 47 -2.41 -7.82 1.41
CA ALA A 47 -2.10 -7.97 2.84
C ALA A 47 -2.43 -9.37 3.37
N GLN A 48 -3.56 -9.94 2.95
CA GLN A 48 -3.95 -11.31 3.34
C GLN A 48 -3.03 -12.36 2.71
N ARG A 49 -2.55 -12.15 1.48
CA ARG A 49 -1.59 -13.07 0.83
C ARG A 49 -0.27 -13.16 1.57
N THR A 50 0.11 -12.13 2.32
CA THR A 50 1.40 -12.05 3.01
C THR A 50 1.28 -12.07 4.53
N VAL A 51 0.18 -12.62 5.07
CA VAL A 51 -0.11 -12.63 6.51
C VAL A 51 0.98 -13.32 7.35
N ASP A 52 1.65 -14.32 6.78
CA ASP A 52 2.72 -15.06 7.46
C ASP A 52 4.03 -14.26 7.58
N ASN A 53 4.18 -13.17 6.82
CA ASN A 53 5.35 -12.31 6.88
C ASN A 53 5.08 -11.07 7.75
N ALA A 54 5.55 -11.12 9.00
CA ALA A 54 5.38 -10.03 9.97
C ALA A 54 5.95 -8.67 9.53
N HIS A 55 6.94 -8.67 8.63
CA HIS A 55 7.54 -7.44 8.10
C HIS A 55 6.85 -6.93 6.83
N MET A 56 6.07 -7.76 6.15
CA MET A 56 5.40 -7.35 4.92
C MET A 56 4.19 -6.47 5.26
N ARG A 57 4.15 -5.27 4.69
CA ARG A 57 3.04 -4.35 4.92
C ARG A 57 2.65 -3.62 3.66
N TYR A 58 1.34 -3.48 3.47
CA TYR A 58 0.73 -2.73 2.37
C TYR A 58 0.01 -1.49 2.91
N TYR A 59 0.02 -0.43 2.10
CA TYR A 59 -0.51 0.89 2.41
C TYR A 59 -1.37 1.41 1.27
N ILE A 60 -2.31 2.30 1.63
CA ILE A 60 -3.12 3.07 0.70
C ILE A 60 -2.73 4.54 0.84
N ALA A 61 -2.16 5.14 -0.20
CA ALA A 61 -1.86 6.56 -0.23
C ALA A 61 -2.95 7.35 -0.97
N HIS A 62 -3.45 8.40 -0.33
CA HIS A 62 -4.40 9.34 -0.91
C HIS A 62 -3.67 10.43 -1.69
N ILE A 63 -3.43 10.20 -2.98
CA ILE A 63 -2.65 11.11 -3.85
C ILE A 63 -3.27 12.52 -3.93
N HIS A 64 -4.60 12.59 -3.87
CA HIS A 64 -5.34 13.85 -3.86
C HIS A 64 -5.14 14.71 -2.59
N ARG A 65 -4.40 14.22 -1.59
CA ARG A 65 -4.09 14.94 -0.34
C ARG A 65 -2.60 15.29 -0.21
N LEU A 66 -1.78 15.03 -1.23
CA LEU A 66 -0.38 15.45 -1.24
C LEU A 66 -0.36 16.99 -1.31
N ARG A 67 0.25 17.61 -0.30
CA ARG A 67 0.58 19.04 -0.27
C ARG A 67 2.06 19.21 -0.53
#